data_AF-F4MZC3-F1
#
_entry.id   AF-F4MZC3-F1
#
_cell.length_a   1.000
_cell.length_b   1.000
_cell.length_c   1.000
_cell.angle_alpha   90.00
_cell.angle_beta   90.00
_cell.angle_gamma   90.00
#
_symmetry.space_group_name_H-M   'P 1'
#
loop_
_entity.id
_entity.type
_entity.pdbx_description
1 polymer ?
#
loop_
_entity_poly.entity_id
_entity_poly.type
_entity_poly.pdbx_seq_one_letter_code
_entity_poly.pdbx_strand_id
1 'polypeptide(L)'
;MKVSTLGIDLVKNVFQLHGVGCNGQTVLKKKLTRDKFLPFLMQLEPCLIGMEACASSHHFARVLRQYGHEVKLIPPQYVKPYVKTNKTDAADAEAICEAVARPNMR
;
A
#
# COMPACT_ATOMS: atom_id res chain seq x y z
N MET A 1 0.93 -17.81 2.12
CA MET A 1 1.88 -16.80 2.61
C MET A 1 1.08 -15.59 3.05
N LYS A 2 1.25 -15.13 4.29
CA LYS A 2 0.44 -14.06 4.88
C LYS A 2 1.11 -12.70 4.67
N VAL A 3 0.37 -11.73 4.13
CA VAL A 3 0.81 -10.34 4.03
C VAL A 3 0.53 -9.67 5.37
N SER A 4 1.55 -9.15 6.05
CA SER A 4 1.36 -8.39 7.29
C SER A 4 1.23 -6.90 7.02
N THR A 5 2.01 -6.40 6.06
CA THR A 5 2.05 -4.98 5.68
C THR A 5 2.02 -4.86 4.16
N LEU A 6 1.22 -3.93 3.65
CA LEU A 6 1.00 -3.71 2.23
C LEU A 6 1.15 -2.23 1.90
N GLY A 7 2.12 -1.88 1.05
CA GLY A 7 2.19 -0.56 0.41
C GLY A 7 1.42 -0.56 -0.90
N ILE A 8 0.63 0.50 -1.12
CA ILE A 8 -0.15 0.68 -2.34
C ILE A 8 0.11 2.06 -2.92
N ASP A 9 0.56 2.09 -4.17
CA ASP A 9 0.61 3.30 -4.98
C ASP A 9 -0.61 3.36 -5.93
N LEU A 10 -1.29 4.51 -5.93
CA LEU A 10 -2.50 4.75 -6.71
C LEU A 10 -2.20 5.63 -7.94
N VAL A 11 -2.07 5.01 -9.11
CA VAL A 11 -1.95 5.73 -10.39
C VAL A 11 -3.27 5.61 -11.17
N LYS A 12 -3.58 6.59 -12.03
CA LYS A 12 -4.88 6.80 -12.69
C LYS A 12 -5.69 5.52 -12.98
N ASN A 13 -5.10 4.53 -13.66
CA ASN A 13 -5.77 3.27 -14.02
C ASN A 13 -5.06 2.02 -13.51
N VAL A 14 -3.98 2.19 -12.75
CA VAL A 14 -3.05 1.13 -12.38
C VAL A 14 -2.66 1.31 -10.93
N PHE A 15 -2.74 0.21 -10.18
CA PHE A 15 -2.43 0.15 -8.76
C PHE A 15 -1.25 -0.78 -8.57
N GLN A 16 -0.19 -0.30 -7.93
CA GLN A 16 0.95 -1.13 -7.58
C GLN A 16 0.86 -1.54 -6.12
N LEU A 17 1.02 -2.83 -5.86
CA LEU A 17 0.96 -3.43 -4.55
C LEU A 17 2.32 -4.02 -4.23
N HIS A 18 2.85 -3.67 -3.06
CA HIS A 18 4.04 -4.28 -2.48
C HIS A 18 3.70 -4.77 -1.07
N GLY A 19 3.66 -6.09 -0.87
CA GLY A 19 3.35 -6.70 0.41
C GLY A 19 4.54 -7.44 1.00
N VAL A 20 4.76 -7.24 2.30
CA VAL A 20 5.76 -7.95 3.09
C VAL A 20 5.09 -8.83 4.14
N GLY A 21 5.73 -9.96 4.46
CA GLY A 21 5.31 -10.82 5.57
C GLY A 21 5.88 -10.33 6.91
N CYS A 22 5.55 -11.03 7.99
CA CYS A 22 6.01 -10.70 9.35
C CYS A 22 7.54 -10.67 9.50
N ASN A 23 8.26 -11.40 8.65
CA ASN A 23 9.72 -11.45 8.65
C ASN A 23 10.37 -10.33 7.81
N GLY A 24 9.57 -9.37 7.31
CA GLY A 24 10.03 -8.28 6.44
C GLY A 24 10.36 -8.69 5.00
N GLN A 25 10.26 -9.98 4.66
CA GLN A 25 10.47 -10.45 3.30
C GLN A 25 9.28 -10.07 2.40
N THR A 26 9.57 -9.67 1.16
CA THR A 26 8.53 -9.42 0.17
C THR A 26 7.84 -10.73 -0.21
N VAL A 27 6.52 -10.78 0.00
CA VAL A 27 5.67 -11.93 -0.34
C VAL A 27 4.67 -11.62 -1.44
N LEU A 28 4.50 -10.34 -1.79
CA LEU A 28 3.59 -9.88 -2.84
C LEU A 28 4.20 -8.70 -3.59
N LYS A 29 4.32 -8.81 -4.91
CA LYS A 29 4.51 -7.67 -5.83
C LYS A 29 3.49 -7.84 -6.96
N LYS A 30 2.56 -6.90 -7.09
CA LYS A 30 1.48 -7.03 -8.07
C LYS A 30 1.02 -5.70 -8.63
N LYS A 31 0.80 -5.69 -9.95
CA LYS A 31 0.16 -4.60 -10.67
C LYS A 31 -1.31 -4.98 -10.93
N LEU A 32 -2.24 -4.12 -10.54
CA LEU A 32 -3.68 -4.34 -10.72
C LEU A 32 -4.32 -3.18 -11.48
N THR A 33 -5.34 -3.48 -12.25
CA THR A 33 -6.24 -2.49 -12.83
C THR A 33 -7.33 -2.10 -11.83
N ARG A 34 -8.00 -0.97 -12.05
CA ARG A 34 -9.01 -0.42 -11.13
C ARG A 34 -10.14 -1.39 -10.79
N ASP A 35 -10.63 -2.11 -11.79
CA ASP A 35 -11.68 -3.12 -11.71
C ASP A 35 -11.26 -4.33 -10.86
N LYS A 36 -9.95 -4.67 -10.84
CA LYS A 36 -9.42 -5.82 -10.09
C LYS A 36 -8.89 -5.45 -8.71
N PHE A 37 -8.71 -4.16 -8.43
CA PHE A 37 -8.07 -3.68 -7.21
C PHE A 37 -8.85 -4.04 -5.94
N LEU A 38 -10.10 -3.58 -5.84
CA LEU A 38 -10.94 -3.85 -4.66
C LEU A 38 -11.26 -5.34 -4.49
N PRO A 39 -11.69 -6.09 -5.53
CA PRO A 39 -11.97 -7.53 -5.39
C PRO A 39 -10.76 -8.33 -4.90
N PHE A 40 -9.55 -7.95 -5.32
CA PHE A 40 -8.33 -8.60 -4.85
C PHE A 40 -8.05 -8.32 -3.38
N LEU A 41 -8.17 -7.06 -2.93
CA LEU A 41 -7.90 -6.70 -1.54
C LEU A 41 -8.92 -7.30 -0.57
N MET A 42 -10.19 -7.43 -0.97
CA MET A 42 -11.23 -8.09 -0.17
C MET A 42 -10.96 -9.58 0.09
N GLN A 43 -10.11 -10.22 -0.72
CA GLN A 43 -9.71 -11.63 -0.52
C GLN A 43 -8.48 -11.77 0.39
N LEU A 44 -7.80 -10.66 0.71
CA LEU A 44 -6.67 -10.69 1.64
C LEU A 44 -7.18 -10.72 3.08
N GLU A 45 -6.46 -11.45 3.93
CA GLU A 45 -6.66 -11.33 5.37
C GLU A 45 -6.39 -9.88 5.84
N PRO A 46 -7.05 -9.42 6.92
CA PRO A 46 -6.76 -8.14 7.55
C PRO A 46 -5.26 -7.93 7.78
N CYS A 47 -4.76 -6.77 7.35
CA CYS A 47 -3.35 -6.40 7.38
C CYS A 47 -3.20 -4.88 7.47
N LEU A 48 -1.98 -4.41 7.76
CA LEU A 48 -1.64 -3.00 7.73
C LEU A 48 -1.44 -2.55 6.28
N ILE A 49 -2.14 -1.51 5.85
CA ILE A 49 -2.07 -0.95 4.51
C ILE A 49 -1.56 0.49 4.59
N GLY A 50 -0.44 0.75 3.92
CA GLY A 50 0.04 2.10 3.61
C GLY A 50 -0.42 2.55 2.24
N MET A 51 -0.90 3.78 2.15
CA MET A 51 -1.25 4.42 0.89
C MET A 51 -0.72 5.85 0.90
N GLU A 52 -0.20 6.33 -0.23
CA GLU A 52 0.10 7.76 -0.36
C GLU A 52 -1.20 8.58 -0.28
N ALA A 53 -1.15 9.70 0.43
CA ALA A 53 -2.28 10.61 0.53
C ALA A 53 -2.50 11.31 -0.82
N CYS A 54 -3.64 11.03 -1.45
CA CYS A 54 -4.05 11.65 -2.71
C CYS A 54 -5.59 11.79 -2.76
N ALA A 55 -6.11 12.46 -3.78
CA ALA A 55 -7.56 12.74 -3.88
C ALA A 55 -8.45 11.49 -3.80
N SER A 56 -7.97 10.34 -4.28
CA SER A 56 -8.73 9.08 -4.28
C SER A 56 -8.43 8.17 -3.09
N SER A 57 -7.33 8.40 -2.35
CA SER A 57 -6.89 7.46 -1.31
C SER A 57 -7.84 7.38 -0.13
N HIS A 58 -8.49 8.50 0.23
CA HIS A 58 -9.50 8.54 1.30
C HIS A 58 -10.71 7.62 1.03
N HIS A 59 -11.18 7.56 -0.22
CA HIS A 59 -12.28 6.68 -0.60
C HIS A 59 -11.88 5.21 -0.39
N PHE A 60 -10.72 4.81 -0.92
CA PHE A 60 -10.23 3.44 -0.77
C PHE A 60 -9.93 3.09 0.69
N ALA A 61 -9.34 4.00 1.46
CA ALA A 61 -9.08 3.77 2.88
C ALA A 61 -10.38 3.51 3.66
N ARG A 62 -11.47 4.22 3.36
CA ARG A 62 -12.77 3.96 3.98
C ARG A 62 -13.29 2.56 3.65
N VAL A 63 -13.23 2.17 2.38
CA VAL A 63 -13.68 0.85 1.93
C VAL A 63 -12.83 -0.24 2.59
N LEU A 64 -11.50 -0.16 2.52
CA LEU A 64 -10.60 -1.17 3.06
C LEU A 64 -10.73 -1.32 4.59
N ARG A 65 -10.96 -0.23 5.33
CA ARG A 65 -11.26 -0.29 6.77
C ARG A 65 -12.55 -1.06 7.08
N GLN A 66 -13.56 -1.02 6.20
CA GLN A 66 -14.78 -1.82 6.37
C GLN A 66 -14.54 -3.32 6.24
N TYR A 67 -13.49 -3.72 5.52
CA TYR A 67 -13.03 -5.12 5.41
C TYR A 67 -12.02 -5.52 6.51
N GLY A 68 -11.82 -4.67 7.52
CA GLY A 68 -10.99 -4.97 8.69
C GLY A 68 -9.51 -4.63 8.54
N HIS A 69 -9.08 -4.05 7.41
CA HIS A 69 -7.70 -3.60 7.26
C HIS A 69 -7.42 -2.34 8.08
N GLU A 70 -6.23 -2.27 8.68
CA GLU A 70 -5.73 -1.01 9.24
C GLU A 70 -5.11 -0.21 8.11
N VAL A 71 -5.66 0.96 7.79
CA VAL A 71 -5.16 1.79 6.67
C VAL A 71 -4.57 3.09 7.21
N LYS A 72 -3.35 3.42 6.79
CA LYS A 72 -2.67 4.69 7.06
C LYS A 72 -2.42 5.44 5.75
N LEU A 73 -2.79 6.73 5.73
CA LEU A 73 -2.64 7.59 4.57
C LEU A 73 -1.43 8.48 4.79
N ILE A 74 -0.33 8.18 4.10
CA ILE A 74 0.96 8.80 4.35
C ILE A 74 1.15 9.99 3.41
N PRO A 75 1.41 11.20 3.94
CA PRO A 75 1.82 12.34 3.13
C PRO A 75 3.00 11.99 2.20
N PRO A 76 3.01 12.45 0.93
CA PRO A 76 4.07 12.15 -0.03
C PRO A 76 5.49 12.50 0.48
N GLN A 77 5.59 13.57 1.26
CA GLN A 77 6.84 14.02 1.88
C GLN A 77 7.49 13.00 2.83
N TYR A 78 6.68 12.12 3.46
CA TYR A 78 7.17 11.07 4.34
C TYR A 78 7.45 9.76 3.59
N VAL A 79 6.92 9.59 2.37
CA VAL A 79 7.23 8.45 1.50
C VAL A 79 8.54 8.67 0.76
N LYS A 80 8.77 9.90 0.28
CA LYS A 80 9.94 10.27 -0.56
C LYS A 80 11.30 9.78 -0.03
N PRO A 81 11.62 9.84 1.28
CA PRO A 81 12.91 9.36 1.81
C PRO A 81 13.14 7.85 1.66
N TYR A 82 12.08 7.06 1.43
CA TYR A 82 12.14 5.60 1.29
C TYR A 82 12.25 5.13 -0.17
N VAL A 83 12.23 6.06 -1.13
CA VAL A 83 12.43 5.73 -2.55
C VAL A 83 13.92 5.54 -2.82
N LYS A 84 14.34 4.29 -3.05
CA LYS A 84 15.76 3.90 -3.12
C LYS A 84 16.44 4.20 -4.46
N THR A 85 15.69 4.27 -5.55
CA THR A 85 16.22 4.38 -6.92
C THR A 85 15.36 5.32 -7.77
N ASN A 86 15.43 5.20 -9.11
CA ASN A 86 14.56 5.94 -10.02
C ASN A 86 13.08 5.79 -9.66
N LYS A 87 12.34 6.90 -9.75
CA LYS A 87 10.91 6.93 -9.45
C LYS A 87 10.15 6.04 -10.44
N THR A 88 9.54 4.99 -9.91
CA THR A 88 8.60 4.12 -10.62
C THR A 88 7.45 3.79 -9.67
N ASP A 89 6.26 3.55 -10.21
CA ASP A 89 5.08 3.21 -9.41
C ASP A 89 5.34 2.00 -8.47
N ALA A 90 6.15 1.03 -8.92
CA ALA A 90 6.50 -0.14 -8.11
C ALA A 90 7.48 0.19 -6.98
N ALA A 91 8.42 1.12 -7.22
CA ALA A 91 9.33 1.61 -6.19
C ALA A 91 8.59 2.50 -5.18
N ASP A 92 7.60 3.27 -5.63
CA ASP A 92 6.75 4.08 -4.75
C ASP A 92 5.90 3.17 -3.84
N ALA A 93 5.31 2.08 -4.37
CA ALA A 93 4.60 1.09 -3.54
C ALA A 93 5.51 0.43 -2.48
N GLU A 94 6.77 0.12 -2.82
CA GLU A 94 7.77 -0.37 -1.86
C GLU A 94 8.07 0.68 -0.78
N ALA A 95 8.31 1.92 -1.18
CA ALA A 95 8.60 3.03 -0.27
C ALA A 95 7.44 3.29 0.70
N ILE A 96 6.19 3.20 0.22
CA ILE A 96 4.99 3.32 1.05
C ILE A 96 4.93 2.16 2.08
N CYS A 97 5.25 0.94 1.64
CA CYS A 97 5.28 -0.23 2.52
C CYS A 97 6.32 -0.07 3.65
N GLU A 98 7.50 0.48 3.34
CA GLU A 98 8.53 0.75 4.34
C GLU A 98 8.15 1.90 5.28
N ALA A 99 7.57 2.97 4.73
CA ALA A 99 7.14 4.13 5.51
C ALA A 99 6.06 3.71 6.53
N VAL A 100 5.03 2.99 6.09
CA VAL A 100 3.89 2.63 6.97
C VAL A 100 4.26 1.76 8.16
N ALA A 101 5.34 0.98 8.04
CA ALA A 101 5.87 0.14 9.10
C ALA A 101 6.53 0.94 10.25
N ARG A 102 6.80 2.25 10.06
CA ARG A 102 7.41 3.10 11.10
C ARG A 102 6.36 3.50 12.15
N PRO A 103 6.72 3.50 13.44
CA PRO A 103 5.76 3.68 14.53
C PRO A 103 5.05 5.04 14.52
N ASN A 104 5.71 6.08 14.01
CA ASN A 104 5.19 7.45 14.04
C ASN A 104 4.49 7.88 12.75
N MET A 105 4.32 6.99 11.77
CA MET A 105 3.65 7.32 10.51
C MET A 105 2.13 7.28 10.67
N ARG A 106 1.45 8.32 10.16
CA ARG A 106 0.01 8.55 10.28
C ARG A 106 -0.55 9.18 9.02
#